data_AF-A0A9N9CDN8-F1
#
_entry.id   AF-A0A9N9CDN8-F1
#
_cell.length_a   1.000
_cell.length_b   1.000
_cell.length_c   1.000
_cell.angle_alpha   90.00
_cell.angle_beta   90.00
_cell.angle_gamma   90.00
#
_symmetry.space_group_name_H-M   'P 1'
#
loop_
_entity.id
_entity.type
_entity.pdbx_description
1 polymer ?
#
loop_
_entity_poly.entity_id
_entity_poly.type
_entity_poly.pdbx_seq_one_letter_code
_entity_poly.pdbx_strand_id
1 'polypeptide(L)'
;MEQKLIGLTSLSKKALQLGENLCSKADNLVKECKVDVKNIEKVCPKLKFLWGELEVQIQSVEKLKSFAENQNGILQIFYSNKEQELTILSNELDSTLQNLRSKQVDSSIRENAIALEKSTRENTPPGIGDLCGGEKGLEFDFIEKEENKIEEKATLYDYVEEHSIQELKDKTQEEISAVLHYHNNSSTLIEQIKNHHLQFSEMLENHTISFEESVSEFARGKCNVLDQETHSMADTLVSLTRHYGQVAAALKACRSNAEVGYKLDISVLQGDTDLIPTIIEELQESLQKIESTSEEVRIRNQIYQVSYDEAIKLFMELENFGALMENFASTMKVLELDFEKSSATVDRYLEELRNLNLWYEEFSRSYDSMIIEIDRRNRVKEQHERIAEEFLIKLDGLYTEEEQQRDLFFQDHGRYIPIDLCPPIQDLPIRYEIIPQNNSRLPTISHKSLTEAQENLLKH
;
A
#
# COMPACT_ATOMS: atom_id res chain seq x y z
N MET A 1 -52.99 -31.37 85.09
CA MET A 1 -51.59 -31.62 84.68
C MET A 1 -51.55 -32.26 83.29
N GLU A 2 -52.29 -33.35 83.07
CA GLU A 2 -52.38 -34.03 81.77
C GLU A 2 -52.82 -33.12 80.61
N GLN A 3 -53.91 -32.35 80.75
CA GLN A 3 -54.35 -31.39 79.72
C GLN A 3 -53.28 -30.35 79.37
N LYS A 4 -52.48 -29.90 80.35
CA LYS A 4 -51.39 -28.94 80.13
C LYS A 4 -50.25 -29.59 79.35
N LEU A 5 -49.86 -30.82 79.69
CA LEU A 5 -48.87 -31.60 78.94
C LEU A 5 -49.34 -31.95 77.52
N ILE A 6 -50.63 -32.21 77.28
CA ILE A 6 -51.19 -32.40 75.93
C ILE A 6 -51.04 -31.11 75.10
N GLY A 7 -51.30 -29.94 75.70
CA GLY A 7 -51.08 -28.64 75.08
C GLY A 7 -49.61 -28.40 74.71
N LEU A 8 -48.69 -28.63 75.65
CA LEU A 8 -47.24 -28.50 75.42
C LEU A 8 -46.73 -29.48 74.35
N THR A 9 -47.24 -30.73 74.35
CA THR A 9 -46.88 -31.75 73.35
C THR A 9 -47.35 -31.35 71.96
N SER A 10 -48.57 -30.81 71.85
CA SER A 10 -49.12 -30.32 70.59
C SER A 10 -48.34 -29.14 70.03
N LEU A 11 -47.99 -28.17 70.90
CA LEU A 11 -47.20 -27.00 70.51
C LEU A 11 -45.78 -27.39 70.10
N SER A 12 -45.10 -28.23 70.88
CA SER A 12 -43.76 -28.74 70.57
C SER A 12 -43.74 -29.58 69.29
N LYS A 13 -44.80 -30.37 69.02
CA LYS A 13 -44.94 -31.14 67.78
C LYS A 13 -45.09 -30.22 66.55
N LYS A 14 -45.92 -29.17 66.65
CA LYS A 14 -46.09 -28.20 65.56
C LYS A 14 -44.80 -27.42 65.30
N ALA A 15 -44.09 -27.03 66.35
CA ALA A 15 -42.79 -26.36 66.25
C ALA A 15 -41.74 -27.26 65.59
N LEU A 16 -41.68 -28.54 65.98
CA LEU A 16 -40.78 -29.51 65.35
C LEU A 16 -41.07 -29.68 63.86
N GLN A 17 -42.35 -29.86 63.48
CA GLN A 17 -42.73 -29.96 62.05
C GLN A 17 -42.38 -28.70 61.26
N LEU A 18 -42.55 -27.51 61.86
CA LEU A 18 -42.14 -26.26 61.22
C LEU A 18 -40.63 -26.18 61.07
N GLY A 19 -39.86 -26.53 62.11
CA GLY A 19 -38.41 -26.57 62.09
C GLY A 19 -37.87 -27.57 61.05
N GLU A 20 -38.46 -28.76 60.94
CA GLU A 20 -38.11 -29.77 59.93
C GLU A 20 -38.31 -29.22 58.51
N ASN A 21 -39.43 -28.52 58.26
CA ASN A 21 -39.70 -27.91 56.95
C ASN A 21 -38.70 -26.80 56.62
N LEU A 22 -38.37 -25.92 57.59
CA LEU A 22 -37.38 -24.86 57.41
C LEU A 22 -35.99 -25.42 57.12
N CYS A 23 -35.56 -26.44 57.88
CA CYS A 23 -34.27 -27.10 57.69
C CYS A 23 -34.22 -27.86 56.36
N SER A 24 -35.30 -28.53 55.95
CA SER A 24 -35.37 -29.21 54.65
C SER A 24 -35.29 -28.22 53.49
N LYS A 25 -35.89 -27.03 53.63
CA LYS A 25 -35.79 -25.96 52.63
C LYS A 25 -34.35 -25.40 52.57
N ALA A 26 -33.73 -25.15 53.73
CA ALA A 26 -32.34 -24.71 53.82
C ALA A 26 -31.38 -25.72 53.18
N ASP A 27 -31.53 -27.02 53.47
CA ASP A 27 -30.67 -28.08 52.91
C ASP A 27 -30.77 -28.16 51.38
N ASN A 28 -31.97 -28.00 50.81
CA ASN A 28 -32.15 -27.94 49.36
C ASN A 28 -31.45 -26.71 48.75
N LEU A 29 -31.63 -25.52 49.35
CA LEU A 29 -30.97 -24.29 48.90
C LEU A 29 -29.44 -24.41 48.97
N VAL A 30 -28.90 -24.97 50.05
CA VAL A 30 -27.46 -25.19 50.22
C VAL A 30 -26.93 -26.17 49.19
N LYS A 31 -27.68 -27.24 48.86
CA LYS A 31 -27.29 -28.18 47.81
C LYS A 31 -27.23 -27.52 46.43
N GLU A 32 -28.24 -26.74 46.06
CA GLU A 32 -28.27 -25.97 44.81
C GLU A 32 -27.13 -24.94 44.77
N CYS A 33 -26.95 -24.17 45.84
CA CYS A 33 -25.90 -23.18 45.95
C CYS A 33 -24.49 -23.80 45.85
N LYS A 34 -24.26 -24.98 46.46
CA LYS A 34 -23.00 -25.72 46.31
C LYS A 34 -22.71 -26.16 44.86
N VAL A 35 -23.74 -26.36 44.04
CA VAL A 35 -23.56 -26.60 42.60
C VAL A 35 -23.13 -25.31 41.90
N ASP A 36 -23.78 -24.19 42.19
CA ASP A 36 -23.42 -22.88 41.63
C ASP A 36 -22.00 -22.44 42.02
N VAL A 37 -21.59 -22.63 43.27
CA VAL A 37 -20.20 -22.37 43.72
C VAL A 37 -19.20 -23.19 42.90
N LYS A 38 -19.45 -24.49 42.72
CA LYS A 38 -18.58 -25.35 41.89
C LYS A 38 -18.54 -24.90 40.43
N ASN A 39 -19.64 -24.37 39.91
CA ASN A 39 -19.68 -23.82 38.55
C ASN A 39 -18.84 -22.54 38.45
N ILE A 40 -18.98 -21.63 39.42
CA ILE A 40 -18.16 -20.41 39.51
C ILE A 40 -16.66 -20.74 39.56
N GLU A 41 -16.26 -21.67 40.43
CA GLU A 41 -14.85 -22.09 40.57
C GLU A 41 -14.28 -22.68 39.27
N LYS A 42 -15.12 -23.28 38.42
CA LYS A 42 -14.71 -23.83 37.12
C LYS A 42 -14.71 -22.82 35.99
N VAL A 43 -15.73 -21.96 35.92
CA VAL A 43 -15.94 -21.03 34.81
C VAL A 43 -15.07 -19.79 34.95
N CYS A 44 -14.93 -19.23 36.15
CA CYS A 44 -14.24 -17.96 36.32
C CYS A 44 -12.75 -18.00 35.90
N PRO A 45 -11.95 -19.03 36.23
CA PRO A 45 -10.57 -19.11 35.74
C PRO A 45 -10.48 -19.22 34.22
N LYS A 46 -11.40 -19.98 33.60
CA LYS A 46 -11.50 -20.08 32.13
C LYS A 46 -11.85 -18.74 31.52
N LEU A 47 -12.83 -18.05 32.08
CA LEU A 47 -13.28 -16.74 31.63
C LEU A 47 -12.15 -15.70 31.71
N LYS A 48 -11.40 -15.67 32.82
CA LYS A 48 -10.23 -14.79 32.97
C LYS A 48 -9.15 -15.08 31.93
N PHE A 49 -8.88 -16.36 31.67
CA PHE A 49 -7.94 -16.76 30.62
C PHE A 49 -8.44 -16.32 29.24
N LEU A 50 -9.70 -16.63 28.91
CA LEU A 50 -10.31 -16.30 27.62
C LEU A 50 -10.30 -14.79 27.35
N TRP A 51 -10.71 -13.95 28.31
CA TRP A 51 -10.66 -12.50 28.14
C TRP A 51 -9.24 -11.95 27.99
N GLY A 52 -8.27 -12.50 28.73
CA GLY A 52 -6.87 -12.13 28.56
C GLY A 52 -6.32 -12.48 27.16
N GLU A 53 -6.67 -13.66 26.64
CA GLU A 53 -6.30 -14.05 25.28
C GLU A 53 -7.02 -13.20 24.22
N LEU A 54 -8.30 -12.88 24.42
CA LEU A 54 -9.06 -11.98 23.53
C LEU A 54 -8.42 -10.60 23.44
N GLU A 55 -8.00 -10.04 24.57
CA GLU A 55 -7.29 -8.76 24.61
C GLU A 55 -5.99 -8.82 23.80
N VAL A 56 -5.20 -9.89 23.95
CA VAL A 56 -3.96 -10.09 23.19
C VAL A 56 -4.23 -10.25 21.68
N GLN A 57 -5.28 -10.97 21.30
CA GLN A 57 -5.67 -11.12 19.90
C GLN A 57 -6.10 -9.78 19.29
N ILE A 58 -6.92 -8.99 19.97
CA ILE A 58 -7.36 -7.67 19.51
C ILE A 58 -6.17 -6.71 19.38
N GLN A 59 -5.25 -6.72 20.34
CA GLN A 59 -3.99 -5.95 20.23
C GLN A 59 -3.13 -6.39 19.03
N SER A 60 -3.19 -7.66 18.65
CA SER A 60 -2.49 -8.17 17.47
C SER A 60 -3.13 -7.65 16.18
N VAL A 61 -4.46 -7.54 16.13
CA VAL A 61 -5.19 -6.89 15.03
C VAL A 61 -4.82 -5.41 14.92
N GLU A 62 -4.70 -4.67 16.04
CA GLU A 62 -4.27 -3.26 16.02
C GLU A 62 -2.85 -3.11 15.47
N LYS A 63 -1.92 -3.99 15.86
CA LYS A 63 -0.56 -4.00 15.32
C LYS A 63 -0.56 -4.22 13.80
N LEU A 64 -1.36 -5.17 13.31
CA LEU A 64 -1.51 -5.44 11.88
C LEU A 64 -2.08 -4.24 11.13
N LYS A 65 -3.11 -3.59 11.68
CA LYS A 65 -3.68 -2.35 11.14
C LYS A 65 -2.60 -1.27 11.04
N SER A 66 -1.89 -0.98 12.12
CA SER A 66 -0.86 0.06 12.14
C SER A 66 0.28 -0.21 11.16
N PHE A 67 0.67 -1.49 10.99
CA PHE A 67 1.66 -1.89 9.99
C PHE A 67 1.16 -1.64 8.57
N ALA A 68 -0.08 -2.05 8.27
CA ALA A 68 -0.68 -1.87 6.95
C ALA A 68 -0.86 -0.37 6.60
N GLU A 69 -1.30 0.45 7.56
CA GLU A 69 -1.39 1.92 7.42
C GLU A 69 -0.03 2.53 7.07
N ASN A 70 1.04 2.11 7.76
CA ASN A 70 2.38 2.60 7.49
C ASN A 70 2.86 2.22 6.08
N GLN A 71 2.67 0.97 5.66
CA GLN A 71 3.02 0.54 4.29
C GLN A 71 2.23 1.30 3.23
N ASN A 72 0.93 1.52 3.46
CA ASN A 72 0.11 2.28 2.55
C ASN A 72 0.54 3.76 2.47
N GLY A 73 1.00 4.34 3.58
CA GLY A 73 1.60 5.67 3.61
C GLY A 73 2.86 5.77 2.75
N ILE A 74 3.71 4.74 2.74
CA ILE A 74 4.90 4.67 1.88
C ILE A 74 4.49 4.67 0.39
N LEU A 75 3.47 3.88 0.02
CA LEU A 75 2.93 3.87 -1.35
C LEU A 75 2.42 5.24 -1.79
N GLN A 76 1.70 5.95 -0.91
CA GLN A 76 1.20 7.30 -1.19
C GLN A 76 2.33 8.30 -1.45
N ILE A 77 3.40 8.25 -0.64
CA ILE A 77 4.58 9.11 -0.83
C ILE A 77 5.28 8.76 -2.15
N PHE A 78 5.45 7.47 -2.46
CA PHE A 78 6.04 7.02 -3.71
C PHE A 78 5.26 7.55 -4.93
N TYR A 79 3.94 7.36 -4.94
CA TYR A 79 3.06 7.88 -5.99
C TYR A 79 3.24 9.40 -6.18
N SER A 80 3.14 10.17 -5.08
CA SER A 80 3.24 11.63 -5.13
C SER A 80 4.60 12.09 -5.67
N ASN A 81 5.68 11.40 -5.32
CA ASN A 81 7.02 11.71 -5.83
C ASN A 81 7.13 11.43 -7.33
N LYS A 82 6.59 10.31 -7.81
CA LYS A 82 6.66 9.92 -9.23
C LYS A 82 5.77 10.80 -10.11
N GLU A 83 4.60 11.20 -9.64
CA GLU A 83 3.74 12.16 -10.32
C GLU A 83 4.41 13.53 -10.45
N GLN A 84 5.07 14.00 -9.39
CA GLN A 84 5.85 15.23 -9.43
C GLN A 84 7.04 15.13 -10.39
N GLU A 85 7.76 14.00 -10.37
CA GLU A 85 8.88 13.73 -11.27
C GLU A 85 8.44 13.76 -12.74
N LEU A 86 7.34 13.07 -13.09
CA LEU A 86 6.76 13.10 -14.43
C LEU A 86 6.35 14.52 -14.85
N THR A 87 5.74 15.27 -13.94
CA THR A 87 5.31 16.65 -14.21
C THR A 87 6.51 17.54 -14.54
N ILE A 88 7.60 17.44 -13.76
CA ILE A 88 8.82 18.20 -14.00
C ILE A 88 9.43 17.82 -15.35
N LEU A 89 9.62 16.52 -15.61
CA LEU A 89 10.21 16.04 -16.86
C LEU A 89 9.36 16.38 -18.09
N SER A 90 8.03 16.30 -17.98
CA SER A 90 7.14 16.70 -19.07
C SER A 90 7.30 18.19 -19.36
N ASN A 91 7.33 19.05 -18.34
CA ASN A 91 7.50 20.49 -18.52
C ASN A 91 8.87 20.85 -19.12
N GLU A 92 9.95 20.18 -18.68
CA GLU A 92 11.29 20.33 -19.26
C GLU A 92 11.30 19.93 -20.73
N LEU A 93 10.77 18.75 -21.05
CA LEU A 93 10.69 18.26 -22.42
C LEU A 93 9.84 19.17 -23.29
N ASP A 94 8.69 19.64 -22.80
CA ASP A 94 7.84 20.59 -23.52
C ASP A 94 8.58 21.92 -23.77
N SER A 95 9.35 22.41 -22.80
CA SER A 95 10.20 23.58 -22.99
C SER A 95 11.26 23.36 -24.07
N THR A 96 11.93 22.21 -24.08
CA THR A 96 12.90 21.83 -25.11
C THR A 96 12.25 21.73 -26.49
N LEU A 97 11.07 21.11 -26.59
CA LEU A 97 10.31 21.03 -27.84
C LEU A 97 9.86 22.42 -28.32
N GLN A 98 9.43 23.32 -27.43
CA GLN A 98 9.12 24.71 -27.79
C GLN A 98 10.36 25.46 -28.28
N ASN A 99 11.53 25.23 -27.68
CA ASN A 99 12.77 25.80 -28.18
C ASN A 99 13.07 25.32 -29.61
N LEU A 100 12.89 24.02 -29.90
CA LEU A 100 13.03 23.48 -31.25
C LEU A 100 12.00 24.06 -32.24
N ARG A 101 10.76 24.33 -31.82
CA ARG A 101 9.74 25.00 -32.66
C ARG A 101 10.12 26.45 -32.99
N SER A 102 10.76 27.14 -32.05
CA SER A 102 11.21 28.52 -32.26
C SER A 102 12.44 28.62 -33.17
N LYS A 103 13.24 27.54 -33.25
CA LYS A 103 14.52 27.51 -33.96
C LYS A 103 14.34 27.17 -35.43
N GLN A 104 14.50 28.19 -36.27
CA GLN A 104 14.34 28.08 -37.72
C GLN A 104 15.56 27.43 -38.37
N VAL A 105 15.31 26.57 -39.35
CA VAL A 105 16.34 26.02 -40.23
C VAL A 105 16.70 27.07 -41.28
N ASP A 106 18.00 27.31 -41.48
CA ASP A 106 18.50 28.28 -42.46
C ASP A 106 17.95 27.95 -43.87
N SER A 107 17.45 28.98 -44.56
CA SER A 107 16.77 28.82 -45.86
C SER A 107 17.64 28.13 -46.89
N SER A 108 18.95 28.44 -46.91
CA SER A 108 19.89 27.83 -47.85
C SER A 108 20.05 26.33 -47.59
N ILE A 109 19.97 25.87 -46.34
CA ILE A 109 19.99 24.44 -46.01
C ILE A 109 18.71 23.75 -46.51
N ARG A 110 17.55 24.38 -46.30
CA ARG A 110 16.26 23.83 -46.76
C ARG A 110 16.20 23.71 -48.28
N GLU A 111 16.56 24.78 -48.98
CA GLU A 111 16.59 24.81 -50.45
C GLU A 111 17.57 23.77 -51.01
N ASN A 112 18.74 23.62 -50.38
CA ASN A 112 19.74 22.63 -50.76
C ASN A 112 19.23 21.20 -50.58
N ALA A 113 18.57 20.90 -49.45
CA ALA A 113 17.97 19.60 -49.18
C ALA A 113 16.90 19.25 -50.24
N ILE A 114 16.00 20.19 -50.56
CA ILE A 114 14.98 20.00 -51.59
C ILE A 114 15.61 19.77 -52.98
N ALA A 115 16.67 20.52 -53.32
CA ALA A 115 17.37 20.37 -54.58
C ALA A 115 18.05 19.00 -54.72
N LEU A 116 18.67 18.50 -53.64
CA LEU A 116 19.27 17.17 -53.59
C LEU A 116 18.21 16.06 -53.71
N GLU A 117 17.08 16.20 -53.03
CA GLU A 117 16.01 15.20 -53.07
C GLU A 117 15.38 15.11 -54.48
N LYS A 118 15.13 16.26 -55.13
CA LYS A 118 14.65 16.30 -56.52
C LYS A 118 15.65 15.67 -57.49
N SER A 119 16.93 15.98 -57.37
CA SER A 119 17.99 15.40 -58.19
C SER A 119 18.09 13.88 -58.02
N THR A 120 17.85 13.37 -56.81
CA THR A 120 17.90 11.92 -56.53
C THR A 120 16.71 11.20 -57.19
N ARG A 121 15.52 11.80 -57.16
CA ARG A 121 14.31 11.25 -57.81
C ARG A 121 14.40 11.29 -59.34
N GLU A 122 14.94 12.36 -59.93
CA GLU A 122 15.11 12.49 -61.39
C GLU A 122 16.16 11.54 -61.98
N ASN A 123 17.16 11.13 -61.18
CA ASN A 123 18.21 10.19 -61.59
C ASN A 123 17.88 8.72 -61.32
N THR A 124 16.68 8.39 -60.81
CA THR A 124 16.23 7.00 -60.61
C THR A 124 15.54 6.50 -61.90
N PRO A 125 16.08 5.51 -62.63
CA PRO A 125 15.44 4.99 -63.84
C PRO A 125 14.10 4.31 -63.52
N PRO A 126 13.07 4.42 -64.37
CA PRO A 126 11.85 3.66 -64.18
C PRO A 126 12.09 2.18 -64.52
N GLY A 127 12.14 1.35 -63.47
CA GLY A 127 11.98 -0.10 -63.57
C GLY A 127 13.26 -0.90 -63.75
N ILE A 128 13.79 -1.43 -62.65
CA ILE A 128 14.24 -2.82 -62.58
C ILE A 128 13.73 -3.34 -61.24
N GLY A 129 12.71 -4.20 -61.31
CA GLY A 129 12.30 -5.00 -60.17
C GLY A 129 13.45 -5.91 -59.75
N ASP A 130 13.62 -5.98 -58.44
CA ASP A 130 14.09 -7.11 -57.66
C ASP A 130 15.47 -7.69 -57.99
N LEU A 131 16.32 -7.76 -56.95
CA LEU A 131 17.31 -8.81 -56.64
C LEU A 131 18.49 -8.22 -55.85
N CYS A 132 18.40 -8.28 -54.52
CA CYS A 132 19.36 -8.98 -53.65
C CYS A 132 18.98 -8.76 -52.17
N GLY A 133 18.83 -9.86 -51.43
CA GLY A 133 18.23 -9.88 -50.11
C GLY A 133 19.17 -9.71 -48.93
N GLY A 134 18.57 -9.57 -47.75
CA GLY A 134 19.27 -9.47 -46.47
C GLY A 134 18.34 -9.14 -45.28
N GLU A 135 17.62 -10.16 -44.81
CA GLU A 135 17.15 -10.39 -43.42
C GLU A 135 16.27 -9.36 -42.65
N LYS A 136 15.02 -9.78 -42.44
CA LYS A 136 14.14 -9.62 -41.25
C LYS A 136 14.12 -8.30 -40.47
N GLY A 137 12.99 -7.59 -40.59
CA GLY A 137 12.49 -6.68 -39.56
C GLY A 137 11.17 -6.00 -39.95
N LEU A 138 10.06 -6.49 -39.38
CA LEU A 138 8.74 -5.86 -39.19
C LEU A 138 8.05 -5.22 -40.42
N GLU A 139 6.98 -5.89 -40.87
CA GLU A 139 5.97 -5.40 -41.81
C GLU A 139 5.41 -4.05 -41.36
N PHE A 140 5.53 -3.04 -42.24
CA PHE A 140 4.67 -1.87 -42.26
C PHE A 140 3.85 -1.92 -43.54
N ASP A 141 2.52 -1.88 -43.40
CA ASP A 141 1.57 -1.75 -44.49
C ASP A 141 1.90 -0.51 -45.33
N PHE A 142 2.19 -0.76 -46.61
CA PHE A 142 2.29 0.28 -47.64
C PHE A 142 0.89 0.85 -47.91
N ILE A 143 0.53 1.92 -47.22
CA ILE A 143 -0.47 2.85 -47.73
C ILE A 143 0.20 3.64 -48.85
N GLU A 144 -0.22 3.38 -50.09
CA GLU A 144 0.05 4.22 -51.27
C GLU A 144 -0.32 5.67 -50.95
N LYS A 145 0.68 6.51 -50.63
CA LYS A 145 0.49 7.96 -50.51
C LYS A 145 0.59 8.61 -51.89
N GLU A 146 -0.53 9.19 -52.30
CA GLU A 146 -0.69 10.22 -53.32
C GLU A 146 0.45 11.25 -53.31
N GLU A 147 0.76 11.80 -54.50
CA GLU A 147 1.69 12.90 -54.81
C GLU A 147 2.09 13.80 -53.61
N ASN A 148 3.11 13.39 -52.86
CA ASN A 148 3.62 14.17 -51.72
C ASN A 148 4.35 15.43 -52.24
N LYS A 149 3.70 16.59 -52.07
CA LYS A 149 4.39 17.88 -51.91
C LYS A 149 5.54 17.66 -50.92
N ILE A 150 6.77 17.98 -51.33
CA ILE A 150 7.93 17.97 -50.41
C ILE A 150 7.60 18.97 -49.29
N GLU A 151 7.33 18.47 -48.09
CA GLU A 151 7.06 19.30 -46.92
C GLU A 151 8.32 20.10 -46.58
N GLU A 152 8.20 21.43 -46.61
CA GLU A 152 9.29 22.32 -46.25
C GLU A 152 9.47 22.28 -44.72
N LYS A 153 10.51 21.56 -44.26
CA LYS A 153 10.88 21.47 -42.85
C LYS A 153 11.52 22.77 -42.39
N ALA A 154 10.69 23.70 -41.94
CA ALA A 154 11.05 25.07 -41.60
C ALA A 154 11.79 25.18 -40.26
N THR A 155 11.47 24.31 -39.30
CA THR A 155 11.98 24.34 -37.94
C THR A 155 12.70 23.04 -37.59
N LEU A 156 13.54 23.06 -36.55
CA LEU A 156 14.13 21.82 -36.03
C LEU A 156 13.07 20.85 -35.52
N TYR A 157 11.93 21.37 -35.08
CA TYR A 157 10.79 20.57 -34.63
C TYR A 157 10.22 19.65 -35.73
N ASP A 158 10.31 20.03 -37.00
CA ASP A 158 9.78 19.22 -38.11
C ASP A 158 10.59 17.92 -38.36
N TYR A 159 11.66 17.72 -37.59
CA TYR A 159 12.46 16.50 -37.56
C TYR A 159 12.19 15.64 -36.31
N VAL A 160 11.23 16.04 -35.47
CA VAL A 160 10.87 15.39 -34.21
C VAL A 160 9.62 14.52 -34.39
N GLU A 161 9.64 13.31 -33.83
CA GLU A 161 8.48 12.41 -33.81
C GLU A 161 7.59 12.65 -32.57
N GLU A 162 6.68 13.63 -32.64
CA GLU A 162 5.80 14.01 -31.52
C GLU A 162 4.95 12.86 -30.96
N HIS A 163 4.45 11.99 -31.84
CA HIS A 163 3.58 10.86 -31.45
C HIS A 163 4.28 9.92 -30.46
N SER A 164 5.53 9.54 -30.75
CA SER A 164 6.32 8.62 -29.92
C SER A 164 6.58 9.21 -28.52
N ILE A 165 6.74 10.54 -28.43
CA ILE A 165 6.91 11.25 -27.16
C ILE A 165 5.62 11.24 -26.34
N GLN A 166 4.50 11.57 -26.97
CA GLN A 166 3.22 11.62 -26.29
C GLN A 166 2.81 10.23 -25.81
N GLU A 167 3.01 9.20 -26.64
CA GLU A 167 2.75 7.81 -26.26
C GLU A 167 3.58 7.37 -25.04
N LEU A 168 4.84 7.80 -24.94
CA LEU A 168 5.69 7.50 -23.79
C LEU A 168 5.21 8.23 -22.53
N LYS A 169 4.81 9.50 -22.63
CA LYS A 169 4.22 10.26 -21.51
C LYS A 169 2.93 9.61 -21.01
N ASP A 170 2.04 9.25 -21.94
CA ASP A 170 0.75 8.62 -21.62
C ASP A 170 0.96 7.27 -20.93
N LYS A 171 1.84 6.41 -21.45
CA LYS A 171 2.21 5.14 -20.81
C LYS A 171 2.80 5.32 -19.42
N THR A 172 3.62 6.35 -19.22
CA THR A 172 4.19 6.66 -17.89
C THR A 172 3.08 7.06 -16.92
N GLN A 173 2.15 7.91 -17.36
CA GLN A 173 1.01 8.34 -16.56
C GLN A 173 0.06 7.18 -16.23
N GLU A 174 -0.19 6.27 -17.17
CA GLU A 174 -0.99 5.05 -16.95
C GLU A 174 -0.38 4.17 -15.86
N GLU A 175 0.93 3.91 -15.91
CA GLU A 175 1.61 3.10 -14.89
C GLU A 175 1.65 3.79 -13.52
N ILE A 176 1.85 5.12 -13.47
CA ILE A 176 1.72 5.89 -12.21
C ILE A 176 0.28 5.80 -11.66
N SER A 177 -0.72 5.85 -12.54
CA SER A 177 -2.13 5.71 -12.15
C SER A 177 -2.46 4.29 -11.66
N ALA A 178 -1.80 3.27 -12.20
CA ALA A 178 -1.89 1.90 -11.68
C ALA A 178 -1.38 1.81 -10.24
N VAL A 179 -0.27 2.48 -9.91
CA VAL A 179 0.24 2.58 -8.52
C VAL A 179 -0.78 3.24 -7.59
N LEU A 180 -1.45 4.31 -8.03
CA LEU A 180 -2.53 4.93 -7.26
C LEU A 180 -3.70 3.96 -7.01
N HIS A 181 -4.05 3.17 -8.02
CA HIS A 181 -5.08 2.14 -7.87
C HIS A 181 -4.69 1.08 -6.85
N TYR A 182 -3.42 0.64 -6.81
CA TYR A 182 -2.93 -0.28 -5.78
C TYR A 182 -3.01 0.32 -4.36
N HIS A 183 -2.65 1.60 -4.21
CA HIS A 183 -2.82 2.34 -2.96
C HIS A 183 -4.31 2.38 -2.53
N ASN A 184 -5.23 2.69 -3.45
CA ASN A 184 -6.66 2.78 -3.13
C ASN A 184 -7.26 1.42 -2.74
N ASN A 185 -6.82 0.34 -3.39
CA ASN A 185 -7.22 -1.01 -3.04
C ASN A 185 -6.70 -1.41 -1.66
N SER A 186 -5.42 -1.18 -1.39
CA SER A 186 -4.80 -1.38 -0.07
C SER A 186 -5.53 -0.58 1.03
N SER A 187 -5.83 0.69 0.77
CA SER A 187 -6.59 1.57 1.68
C SER A 187 -7.99 1.00 2.00
N THR A 188 -8.68 0.44 1.01
CA THR A 188 -9.99 -0.20 1.22
C THR A 188 -9.88 -1.42 2.14
N LEU A 189 -8.85 -2.25 1.98
CA LEU A 189 -8.60 -3.39 2.87
C LEU A 189 -8.26 -2.94 4.29
N ILE A 190 -7.46 -1.89 4.44
CA ILE A 190 -7.11 -1.31 5.74
C ILE A 190 -8.35 -0.80 6.47
N GLU A 191 -9.26 -0.12 5.77
CA GLU A 191 -10.51 0.36 6.37
C GLU A 191 -11.41 -0.81 6.81
N GLN A 192 -11.41 -1.93 6.09
CA GLN A 192 -12.11 -3.15 6.54
C GLN A 192 -11.50 -3.71 7.84
N ILE A 193 -10.16 -3.82 7.92
CA ILE A 193 -9.47 -4.27 9.14
C ILE A 193 -9.78 -3.34 10.31
N LYS A 194 -9.79 -2.02 10.06
CA LYS A 194 -10.10 -1.01 11.08
C LYS A 194 -11.53 -1.10 11.59
N ASN A 195 -12.50 -1.34 10.70
CA ASN A 195 -13.89 -1.56 11.10
C ASN A 195 -14.03 -2.81 11.98
N HIS A 196 -13.36 -3.91 11.63
CA HIS A 196 -13.35 -5.11 12.47
C HIS A 196 -12.65 -4.89 13.82
N HIS A 197 -11.51 -4.19 13.83
CA HIS A 197 -10.83 -3.84 15.07
C HIS A 197 -11.72 -3.01 16.01
N LEU A 198 -12.44 -2.01 15.46
CA LEU A 198 -13.38 -1.21 16.23
C LEU A 198 -14.51 -2.07 16.81
N GLN A 199 -15.10 -2.95 16.00
CA GLN A 199 -16.14 -3.88 16.45
C GLN A 199 -15.63 -4.78 17.59
N PHE A 200 -14.43 -5.34 17.47
CA PHE A 200 -13.86 -6.19 18.52
C PHE A 200 -13.56 -5.41 19.80
N SER A 201 -13.07 -4.17 19.67
CA SER A 201 -12.80 -3.29 20.81
C SER A 201 -14.09 -2.93 21.55
N GLU A 202 -15.16 -2.57 20.82
CA GLU A 202 -16.47 -2.31 21.40
C GLU A 202 -17.06 -3.55 22.08
N MET A 203 -16.91 -4.73 21.47
CA MET A 203 -17.34 -5.99 22.09
C MET A 203 -16.54 -6.32 23.35
N LEU A 204 -15.24 -6.02 23.39
CA LEU A 204 -14.39 -6.23 24.56
C LEU A 204 -14.79 -5.28 25.70
N GLU A 205 -14.93 -3.99 25.42
CA GLU A 205 -15.26 -2.98 26.43
C GLU A 205 -16.63 -3.21 27.07
N ASN A 206 -17.64 -3.59 26.28
CA ASN A 206 -19.01 -3.77 26.77
C ASN A 206 -19.21 -5.01 27.65
N HIS A 207 -18.32 -6.00 27.57
CA HIS A 207 -18.51 -7.31 28.21
C HIS A 207 -17.37 -7.70 29.18
N THR A 208 -16.43 -6.78 29.44
CA THR A 208 -15.38 -6.98 30.42
C THR A 208 -15.97 -6.98 31.83
N ILE A 209 -15.90 -8.13 32.52
CA ILE A 209 -16.29 -8.23 33.93
C ILE A 209 -15.10 -7.88 34.83
N SER A 210 -15.36 -7.05 35.84
CA SER A 210 -14.40 -6.80 36.92
C SER A 210 -14.20 -8.04 37.80
N PHE A 211 -12.98 -8.57 37.84
CA PHE A 211 -12.58 -9.66 38.72
C PHE A 211 -11.98 -9.11 40.02
N GLU A 212 -12.77 -8.35 40.79
CA GLU A 212 -12.30 -7.63 42.00
C GLU A 212 -11.90 -8.54 43.17
N GLU A 213 -12.53 -9.70 43.33
CA GLU A 213 -12.29 -10.64 44.43
C GLU A 213 -11.80 -11.99 43.92
N SER A 214 -10.84 -12.60 44.63
CA SER A 214 -10.38 -13.95 44.32
C SER A 214 -11.56 -14.93 44.39
N VAL A 215 -11.78 -15.68 43.30
CA VAL A 215 -12.86 -16.67 43.19
C VAL A 215 -12.85 -17.66 44.35
N SER A 216 -11.65 -18.06 44.79
CA SER A 216 -11.47 -18.98 45.90
C SER A 216 -11.84 -18.34 47.25
N GLU A 217 -11.59 -17.05 47.42
CA GLU A 217 -11.99 -16.32 48.62
C GLU A 217 -13.50 -16.13 48.69
N PHE A 218 -14.12 -15.75 47.56
CA PHE A 218 -15.57 -15.67 47.43
C PHE A 218 -16.24 -17.03 47.72
N ALA A 219 -15.84 -18.08 46.99
CA ALA A 219 -16.42 -19.42 47.12
C ALA A 219 -16.29 -19.96 48.55
N ARG A 220 -15.09 -19.86 49.15
CA ARG A 220 -14.85 -20.29 50.53
C ARG A 220 -15.64 -19.45 51.54
N GLY A 221 -15.68 -18.13 51.34
CA GLY A 221 -16.44 -17.22 52.20
C GLY A 221 -17.92 -17.57 52.24
N LYS A 222 -18.55 -17.76 51.07
CA LYS A 222 -19.97 -18.11 50.98
C LYS A 222 -20.25 -19.53 51.49
N CYS A 223 -19.41 -20.53 51.16
CA CYS A 223 -19.54 -21.88 51.71
C CYS A 223 -19.44 -21.91 53.24
N ASN A 224 -18.52 -21.14 53.83
CA ASN A 224 -18.38 -21.06 55.28
C ASN A 224 -19.65 -20.50 55.94
N VAL A 225 -20.24 -19.44 55.37
CA VAL A 225 -21.50 -18.87 55.88
C VAL A 225 -22.63 -19.89 55.78
N LEU A 226 -22.76 -20.59 54.64
CA LEU A 226 -23.78 -21.62 54.45
C LEU A 226 -23.61 -22.79 55.43
N ASP A 227 -22.39 -23.28 55.61
CA ASP A 227 -22.11 -24.37 56.53
C ASP A 227 -22.39 -23.92 57.98
N GLN A 228 -21.98 -22.72 58.40
CA GLN A 228 -22.26 -22.18 59.74
C GLN A 228 -23.76 -22.10 60.03
N GLU A 229 -24.53 -21.49 59.14
CA GLU A 229 -25.98 -21.34 59.32
C GLU A 229 -26.70 -22.70 59.23
N THR A 230 -26.25 -23.62 58.38
CA THR A 230 -26.81 -24.98 58.30
C THR A 230 -26.54 -25.79 59.57
N HIS A 231 -25.32 -25.70 60.12
CA HIS A 231 -24.99 -26.36 61.39
C HIS A 231 -25.80 -25.76 62.54
N SER A 232 -25.94 -24.43 62.59
CA SER A 232 -26.80 -23.75 63.56
C SER A 232 -28.25 -24.24 63.49
N MET A 233 -28.83 -24.32 62.28
CA MET A 233 -30.19 -24.84 62.09
C MET A 233 -30.32 -26.31 62.51
N ALA A 234 -29.30 -27.15 62.24
CA ALA A 234 -29.30 -28.55 62.64
C ALA A 234 -29.24 -28.71 64.16
N ASP A 235 -28.38 -27.97 64.85
CA ASP A 235 -28.24 -27.99 66.32
C ASP A 235 -29.54 -27.52 67.00
N THR A 236 -30.17 -26.49 66.44
CA THR A 236 -31.46 -25.98 66.89
C THR A 236 -32.59 -26.99 66.66
N LEU A 237 -32.61 -27.68 65.52
CA LEU A 237 -33.58 -28.75 65.24
C LEU A 237 -33.41 -29.96 66.16
N VAL A 238 -32.16 -30.36 66.45
CA VAL A 238 -31.86 -31.42 67.43
C VAL A 238 -32.34 -31.03 68.82
N SER A 239 -32.16 -29.77 69.20
CA SER A 239 -32.65 -29.22 70.47
C SER A 239 -34.19 -29.23 70.55
N LEU A 240 -34.89 -28.85 69.48
CA LEU A 240 -36.35 -28.96 69.37
C LEU A 240 -36.84 -30.41 69.45
N THR A 241 -36.14 -31.32 68.77
CA THR A 241 -36.45 -32.76 68.77
C THR A 241 -36.30 -33.35 70.16
N ARG A 242 -35.22 -32.96 70.87
CA ARG A 242 -34.98 -33.35 72.27
C ARG A 242 -36.08 -32.82 73.18
N HIS A 243 -36.45 -31.55 73.06
CA HIS A 243 -37.55 -30.94 73.84
C HIS A 243 -38.87 -31.66 73.60
N TYR A 244 -39.25 -31.88 72.34
CA TYR A 244 -40.43 -32.67 71.98
C TYR A 244 -40.39 -34.08 72.61
N GLY A 245 -39.24 -34.77 72.53
CA GLY A 245 -39.03 -36.07 73.15
C GLY A 245 -39.21 -36.06 74.66
N GLN A 246 -38.69 -35.03 75.34
CA GLN A 246 -38.84 -34.84 76.80
C GLN A 246 -40.29 -34.55 77.20
N VAL A 247 -40.99 -33.67 76.47
CA VAL A 247 -42.41 -33.37 76.69
C VAL A 247 -43.29 -34.59 76.43
N ALA A 248 -43.02 -35.36 75.37
CA ALA A 248 -43.73 -36.59 75.05
C ALA A 248 -43.47 -37.70 76.08
N ALA A 249 -42.24 -37.85 76.57
CA ALA A 249 -41.89 -38.78 77.63
C ALA A 249 -42.57 -38.40 78.97
N ALA A 250 -42.61 -37.10 79.31
CA ALA A 250 -43.31 -36.59 80.48
C ALA A 250 -44.83 -36.84 80.39
N LEU A 251 -45.44 -36.65 79.21
CA LEU A 251 -46.85 -37.00 78.97
C LEU A 251 -47.10 -38.50 79.15
N LYS A 252 -46.20 -39.35 78.63
CA LYS A 252 -46.31 -40.83 78.77
C LYS A 252 -46.15 -41.29 80.22
N ALA A 253 -45.21 -40.70 80.96
CA ALA A 253 -45.02 -40.97 82.39
C ALA A 253 -46.22 -40.53 83.23
N CYS A 254 -46.80 -39.36 82.93
CA CYS A 254 -48.01 -38.85 83.58
C CYS A 254 -49.23 -39.78 83.36
N ARG A 255 -49.35 -40.39 82.18
CA ARG A 255 -50.41 -41.37 81.86
C ARG A 255 -50.19 -42.75 82.49
N SER A 256 -48.94 -43.15 82.69
CA SER A 256 -48.58 -44.48 83.21
C SER A 256 -48.55 -44.55 84.75
N ASN A 257 -48.28 -43.44 85.43
CA ASN A 257 -48.17 -43.35 86.91
C ASN A 257 -49.39 -42.72 87.58
N ALA A 258 -50.59 -42.83 86.99
CA ALA A 258 -51.80 -42.19 87.47
C ALA A 258 -52.24 -42.59 88.90
N GLU A 259 -51.66 -43.66 89.49
CA GLU A 259 -52.02 -44.18 90.82
C GLU A 259 -51.07 -43.81 91.96
N VAL A 260 -49.90 -43.19 91.71
CA VAL A 260 -48.99 -42.74 92.78
C VAL A 260 -48.78 -41.24 92.61
N GLY A 261 -49.19 -40.46 93.62
CA GLY A 261 -49.20 -38.99 93.63
C GLY A 261 -47.85 -38.27 93.55
N TYR A 262 -46.92 -38.74 92.72
CA TYR A 262 -45.72 -38.01 92.34
C TYR A 262 -46.09 -36.87 91.38
N LYS A 263 -46.09 -35.65 91.91
CA LYS A 263 -46.23 -34.44 91.12
C LYS A 263 -44.93 -34.23 90.34
N LEU A 264 -44.91 -34.68 89.08
CA LEU A 264 -43.78 -34.44 88.18
C LEU A 264 -43.59 -32.92 88.02
N ASP A 265 -42.39 -32.41 88.29
CA ASP A 265 -42.08 -31.00 88.06
C ASP A 265 -41.94 -30.74 86.57
N ILE A 266 -42.88 -29.96 86.03
CA ILE A 266 -42.98 -29.62 84.60
C ILE A 266 -42.67 -28.13 84.36
N SER A 267 -42.11 -27.44 85.36
CA SER A 267 -41.77 -26.01 85.27
C SER A 267 -40.71 -25.73 84.21
N VAL A 268 -39.66 -26.55 84.15
CA VAL A 268 -38.60 -26.46 83.13
C VAL A 268 -39.15 -26.65 81.71
N LEU A 269 -39.98 -27.68 81.50
CA LEU A 269 -40.60 -27.94 80.20
C LEU A 269 -41.56 -26.83 79.75
N GLN A 270 -42.18 -26.13 80.70
CA GLN A 270 -43.03 -24.96 80.39
C GLN A 270 -42.18 -23.77 79.98
N GLY A 271 -41.11 -23.47 80.73
CA GLY A 271 -40.16 -22.42 80.37
C GLY A 271 -39.53 -22.65 79.00
N ASP A 272 -39.08 -23.87 78.71
CA ASP A 272 -38.51 -24.24 77.40
C ASP A 272 -39.55 -24.16 76.28
N THR A 273 -40.83 -24.42 76.58
CA THR A 273 -41.92 -24.28 75.61
C THR A 273 -42.25 -22.82 75.32
N ASP A 274 -42.09 -21.92 76.29
CA ASP A 274 -42.28 -20.48 76.11
C ASP A 274 -41.16 -19.85 75.24
N LEU A 275 -40.00 -20.49 75.14
CA LEU A 275 -38.87 -20.08 74.28
C LEU A 275 -39.00 -20.55 72.82
N ILE A 276 -39.92 -21.49 72.51
CA ILE A 276 -40.12 -22.01 71.15
C ILE A 276 -40.30 -20.91 70.09
N PRO A 277 -41.10 -19.84 70.31
CA PRO A 277 -41.26 -18.79 69.31
C PRO A 277 -39.94 -18.11 68.93
N THR A 278 -39.08 -17.81 69.91
CA THR A 278 -37.75 -17.24 69.67
C THR A 278 -36.85 -18.21 68.92
N ILE A 279 -36.90 -19.50 69.26
CA ILE A 279 -36.12 -20.52 68.55
C ILE A 279 -36.58 -20.68 67.08
N ILE A 280 -37.88 -20.57 66.82
CA ILE A 280 -38.40 -20.57 65.45
C ILE A 280 -37.97 -19.30 64.69
N GLU A 281 -37.94 -18.15 65.36
CA GLU A 281 -37.43 -16.90 64.79
C GLU A 281 -35.94 -17.03 64.41
N GLU A 282 -35.10 -17.60 65.28
CA GLU A 282 -33.69 -17.90 64.97
C GLU A 282 -33.55 -18.83 63.75
N LEU A 283 -34.37 -19.88 63.63
CA LEU A 283 -34.39 -20.75 62.45
C LEU A 283 -34.80 -20.01 61.16
N GLN A 284 -35.74 -19.05 61.27
CA GLN A 284 -36.16 -18.23 60.15
C GLN A 284 -35.07 -17.24 59.74
N GLU A 285 -34.36 -16.63 60.69
CA GLU A 285 -33.22 -15.75 60.43
C GLU A 285 -32.07 -16.50 59.75
N SER A 286 -31.72 -17.69 60.23
CA SER A 286 -30.70 -18.54 59.59
C SER A 286 -31.11 -18.93 58.16
N LEU A 287 -32.38 -19.31 57.95
CA LEU A 287 -32.89 -19.59 56.61
C LEU A 287 -32.80 -18.34 55.70
N GLN A 288 -33.14 -17.15 56.20
CA GLN A 288 -33.06 -15.92 55.42
C GLN A 288 -31.62 -15.58 55.01
N LYS A 289 -30.64 -15.82 55.90
CA LYS A 289 -29.22 -15.65 55.55
C LYS A 289 -28.76 -16.66 54.48
N ILE A 290 -29.21 -17.91 54.58
CA ILE A 290 -28.95 -18.95 53.56
C ILE A 290 -29.58 -18.53 52.22
N GLU A 291 -30.81 -18.04 52.21
CA GLU A 291 -31.50 -17.55 51.01
C GLU A 291 -30.74 -16.38 50.37
N SER A 292 -30.38 -15.36 51.16
CA SER A 292 -29.61 -14.19 50.68
C SER A 292 -28.25 -14.58 50.11
N THR A 293 -27.52 -15.44 50.81
CA THR A 293 -26.21 -15.95 50.38
C THR A 293 -26.32 -16.77 49.09
N SER A 294 -27.35 -17.63 49.00
CA SER A 294 -27.59 -18.44 47.81
C SER A 294 -27.98 -17.59 46.60
N GLU A 295 -28.77 -16.55 46.81
CA GLU A 295 -29.13 -15.60 45.75
C GLU A 295 -27.89 -14.88 45.19
N GLU A 296 -27.01 -14.39 46.06
CA GLU A 296 -25.78 -13.71 45.65
C GLU A 296 -24.87 -14.62 44.82
N VAL A 297 -24.70 -15.88 45.25
CA VAL A 297 -23.93 -16.89 44.50
C VAL A 297 -24.60 -17.16 43.15
N ARG A 298 -25.93 -17.32 43.11
CA ARG A 298 -26.68 -17.59 41.88
C ARG A 298 -26.54 -16.46 40.86
N ILE A 299 -26.70 -15.21 41.29
CA ILE A 299 -26.53 -14.03 40.43
C ILE A 299 -25.11 -14.00 39.85
N ARG A 300 -24.09 -14.23 40.68
CA ARG A 300 -22.69 -14.23 40.23
C ARG A 300 -22.41 -15.38 39.25
N ASN A 301 -22.96 -16.58 39.49
CA ASN A 301 -22.87 -17.69 38.55
C ASN A 301 -23.50 -17.30 37.20
N GLN A 302 -24.71 -16.72 37.20
CA GLN A 302 -25.39 -16.31 35.97
C GLN A 302 -24.60 -15.25 35.19
N ILE A 303 -24.03 -14.24 35.87
CA ILE A 303 -23.16 -13.23 35.25
C ILE A 303 -21.96 -13.90 34.55
N TYR A 304 -21.30 -14.86 35.22
CA TYR A 304 -20.16 -15.57 34.61
C TYR A 304 -20.56 -16.48 33.45
N GLN A 305 -21.75 -17.09 33.47
CA GLN A 305 -22.24 -17.87 32.33
C GLN A 305 -22.50 -16.97 31.11
N VAL A 306 -23.20 -15.85 31.31
CA VAL A 306 -23.51 -14.91 30.22
C VAL A 306 -22.24 -14.37 29.58
N SER A 307 -21.26 -13.93 30.38
CA SER A 307 -19.99 -13.44 29.86
C SER A 307 -19.14 -14.54 29.22
N TYR A 308 -19.25 -15.79 29.68
CA TYR A 308 -18.60 -16.91 29.01
C TYR A 308 -19.20 -17.16 27.62
N ASP A 309 -20.52 -17.11 27.48
CA ASP A 309 -21.19 -17.22 26.18
C ASP A 309 -20.83 -16.05 25.24
N GLU A 310 -20.68 -14.84 25.77
CA GLU A 310 -20.22 -13.66 25.03
C GLU A 310 -18.76 -13.78 24.58
N ALA A 311 -17.87 -14.26 25.47
CA ALA A 311 -16.48 -14.51 25.12
C ALA A 311 -16.38 -15.53 23.98
N ILE A 312 -17.17 -16.61 24.01
CA ILE A 312 -17.23 -17.60 22.93
C ILE A 312 -17.70 -16.95 21.62
N LYS A 313 -18.74 -16.10 21.65
CA LYS A 313 -19.18 -15.38 20.44
C LYS A 313 -18.07 -14.50 19.87
N LEU A 314 -17.36 -13.74 20.71
CA LEU A 314 -16.24 -12.91 20.26
C LEU A 314 -15.10 -13.76 19.68
N PHE A 315 -14.79 -14.92 20.27
CA PHE A 315 -13.83 -15.86 19.70
C PHE A 315 -14.24 -16.36 18.32
N MET A 316 -15.51 -16.70 18.11
CA MET A 316 -16.00 -17.12 16.79
C MET A 316 -15.88 -16.00 15.75
N GLU A 317 -16.17 -14.75 16.13
CA GLU A 317 -15.99 -13.60 15.24
C GLU A 317 -14.51 -13.37 14.90
N LEU A 318 -13.60 -13.53 15.87
CA LEU A 318 -12.15 -13.48 15.62
C LEU A 318 -11.65 -14.62 14.72
N GLU A 319 -12.20 -15.84 14.88
CA GLU A 319 -11.87 -16.97 14.01
C GLU A 319 -12.33 -16.72 12.56
N ASN A 320 -13.54 -16.19 12.38
CA ASN A 320 -14.05 -15.77 11.07
C ASN A 320 -13.17 -14.66 10.46
N PHE A 321 -12.74 -13.70 11.28
CA PHE A 321 -11.80 -12.66 10.85
C PHE A 321 -10.44 -13.23 10.48
N GLY A 322 -9.96 -14.28 11.17
CA GLY A 322 -8.76 -15.02 10.79
C GLY A 322 -8.82 -15.55 9.35
N ALA A 323 -9.96 -16.09 8.92
CA ALA A 323 -10.16 -16.51 7.54
C ALA A 323 -10.18 -15.33 6.54
N LEU A 324 -10.73 -14.19 6.94
CA LEU A 324 -10.66 -12.95 6.14
C LEU A 324 -9.22 -12.43 6.03
N MET A 325 -8.43 -12.56 7.10
CA MET A 325 -7.02 -12.16 7.11
C MET A 325 -6.18 -12.96 6.12
N GLU A 326 -6.47 -14.24 5.88
CA GLU A 326 -5.80 -15.02 4.82
C GLU A 326 -6.08 -14.42 3.44
N ASN A 327 -7.34 -14.01 3.18
CA ASN A 327 -7.71 -13.33 1.95
C ASN A 327 -7.00 -11.97 1.83
N PHE A 328 -6.93 -11.19 2.92
CA PHE A 328 -6.20 -9.92 2.94
C PHE A 328 -4.71 -10.12 2.67
N ALA A 329 -4.06 -11.09 3.31
CA ALA A 329 -2.66 -11.39 3.10
C ALA A 329 -2.39 -11.82 1.64
N SER A 330 -3.26 -12.65 1.07
CA SER A 330 -3.15 -13.05 -0.33
C SER A 330 -3.32 -11.87 -1.29
N THR A 331 -4.29 -10.99 -1.04
CA THR A 331 -4.55 -9.81 -1.87
C THR A 331 -3.39 -8.82 -1.77
N MET A 332 -2.89 -8.55 -0.57
CA MET A 332 -1.74 -7.67 -0.35
C MET A 332 -0.49 -8.19 -1.05
N LYS A 333 -0.26 -9.51 -1.05
CA LYS A 333 0.87 -10.11 -1.76
C LYS A 333 0.78 -9.91 -3.28
N VAL A 334 -0.43 -10.01 -3.85
CA VAL A 334 -0.64 -9.73 -5.28
C VAL A 334 -0.40 -8.25 -5.56
N LEU A 335 -0.95 -7.36 -4.73
CA LEU A 335 -0.73 -5.91 -4.86
C LEU A 335 0.75 -5.52 -4.75
N GLU A 336 1.51 -6.17 -3.86
CA GLU A 336 2.96 -5.94 -3.69
C GLU A 336 3.73 -6.34 -4.95
N LEU A 337 3.45 -7.52 -5.52
CA LEU A 337 4.09 -7.98 -6.75
C LEU A 337 3.75 -7.07 -7.94
N ASP A 338 2.49 -6.68 -8.06
CA ASP A 338 2.03 -5.77 -9.12
C ASP A 338 2.65 -4.38 -8.96
N PHE A 339 2.74 -3.88 -7.73
CA PHE A 339 3.41 -2.62 -7.40
C PHE A 339 4.90 -2.66 -7.76
N GLU A 340 5.64 -3.72 -7.40
CA GLU A 340 7.07 -3.84 -7.75
C GLU A 340 7.28 -3.78 -9.26
N LYS A 341 6.40 -4.45 -10.02
CA LYS A 341 6.45 -4.46 -11.48
C LYS A 341 6.14 -3.08 -12.08
N SER A 342 5.07 -2.42 -11.65
CA SER A 342 4.72 -1.08 -12.14
C SER A 342 5.76 -0.04 -11.72
N SER A 343 6.29 -0.12 -10.49
CA SER A 343 7.36 0.74 -9.99
C SER A 343 8.61 0.69 -10.87
N ALA A 344 9.11 -0.52 -11.18
CA ALA A 344 10.25 -0.69 -12.09
C ALA A 344 9.96 -0.18 -13.51
N THR A 345 8.71 -0.29 -13.96
CA THR A 345 8.27 0.18 -15.28
C THR A 345 8.21 1.71 -15.34
N VAL A 346 7.67 2.35 -14.30
CA VAL A 346 7.64 3.81 -14.14
C VAL A 346 9.07 4.36 -14.13
N ASP A 347 9.98 3.77 -13.34
CA ASP A 347 11.38 4.21 -13.28
C ASP A 347 12.06 4.13 -14.66
N ARG A 348 11.82 3.05 -15.41
CA ARG A 348 12.34 2.92 -16.77
C ARG A 348 11.79 3.99 -17.71
N TYR A 349 10.48 4.24 -17.70
CA TYR A 349 9.89 5.25 -18.59
C TYR A 349 10.31 6.68 -18.25
N LEU A 350 10.43 7.01 -16.96
CA LEU A 350 10.94 8.31 -16.53
C LEU A 350 12.40 8.51 -16.97
N GLU A 351 13.22 7.47 -16.91
CA GLU A 351 14.59 7.51 -17.42
C GLU A 351 14.62 7.66 -18.95
N GLU A 352 13.74 6.99 -19.69
CA GLU A 352 13.59 7.19 -21.14
C GLU A 352 13.19 8.63 -21.48
N LEU A 353 12.26 9.23 -20.73
CA LEU A 353 11.86 10.64 -20.90
C LEU A 353 13.01 11.62 -20.60
N ARG A 354 13.79 11.36 -19.54
CA ARG A 354 15.01 12.13 -19.23
C ARG A 354 16.02 12.09 -20.39
N ASN A 355 16.33 10.89 -20.86
CA ASN A 355 17.26 10.69 -21.96
C ASN A 355 16.78 11.35 -23.25
N LEU A 356 15.48 11.29 -23.52
CA LEU A 356 14.88 11.94 -24.66
C LEU A 356 14.99 13.48 -24.58
N ASN A 357 14.78 14.08 -23.40
CA ASN A 357 14.99 15.52 -23.21
C ASN A 357 16.46 15.91 -23.48
N LEU A 358 17.41 15.18 -22.89
CA LEU A 358 18.85 15.39 -23.13
C LEU A 358 19.22 15.25 -24.61
N TRP A 359 18.62 14.28 -25.29
CA TRP A 359 18.84 14.06 -26.72
C TRP A 359 18.39 15.26 -27.56
N TYR A 360 17.21 15.83 -27.28
CA TYR A 360 16.71 16.99 -28.03
C TYR A 360 17.48 18.28 -27.70
N GLU A 361 17.96 18.43 -26.48
CA GLU A 361 18.89 19.51 -26.12
C GLU A 361 20.18 19.41 -26.94
N GLU A 362 20.78 18.22 -27.04
CA GLU A 362 21.98 18.03 -27.85
C GLU A 362 21.74 18.09 -29.35
N PHE A 363 20.57 17.68 -29.83
CA PHE A 363 20.17 17.87 -31.22
C PHE A 363 20.17 19.37 -31.58
N SER A 364 19.60 20.22 -30.70
CA SER A 364 19.62 21.67 -30.88
C SER A 364 21.03 22.25 -30.95
N ARG A 365 21.94 21.82 -30.04
CA ARG A 365 23.34 22.28 -30.01
C ARG A 365 24.16 21.78 -31.19
N SER A 366 23.94 20.53 -31.59
CA SER A 366 24.59 19.91 -32.74
C SER A 366 24.23 20.62 -34.03
N TYR A 367 22.99 21.12 -34.16
CA TYR A 367 22.59 21.96 -35.29
C TYR A 367 23.39 23.27 -35.35
N ASP A 368 23.57 23.99 -34.23
CA ASP A 368 24.40 25.21 -34.22
C ASP A 368 25.85 24.92 -34.61
N SER A 369 26.39 23.80 -34.12
CA SER A 369 27.74 23.34 -34.47
C SER A 369 27.85 23.01 -35.96
N MET A 370 26.83 22.39 -36.55
CA MET A 370 26.76 22.13 -37.98
C MET A 370 26.77 23.42 -38.81
N ILE A 371 26.05 24.47 -38.36
CA ILE A 371 26.04 25.78 -39.03
C ILE A 371 27.45 26.37 -39.10
N ILE A 372 28.19 26.37 -37.98
CA ILE A 372 29.56 26.86 -37.93
C ILE A 372 30.49 26.02 -38.82
N GLU A 373 30.32 24.69 -38.82
CA GLU A 373 31.14 23.80 -39.64
C GLU A 373 30.90 24.00 -41.15
N ILE A 374 29.66 24.25 -41.59
CA ILE A 374 29.37 24.56 -43.00
C ILE A 374 30.10 25.84 -43.42
N ASP A 375 30.00 26.91 -42.63
CA ASP A 375 30.69 28.18 -42.91
C ASP A 375 32.21 28.00 -42.95
N ARG A 376 32.78 27.27 -41.97
CA ARG A 376 34.21 26.96 -41.95
C ARG A 376 34.65 26.26 -43.24
N ARG A 377 33.88 25.28 -43.72
CA ARG A 377 34.18 24.56 -44.98
C ARG A 377 34.08 25.49 -46.21
N ASN A 378 33.12 26.41 -46.23
CA ASN A 378 33.02 27.40 -47.30
C ASN A 378 34.24 28.35 -47.31
N ARG A 379 34.70 28.84 -46.15
CA ARG A 379 35.92 29.67 -46.07
C ARG A 379 37.17 28.96 -46.57
N VAL A 380 37.32 27.67 -46.24
CA VAL A 380 38.46 26.86 -46.73
C VAL A 380 38.36 26.67 -48.25
N LYS A 381 37.17 26.42 -48.77
CA LYS A 381 36.93 26.34 -50.22
C LYS A 381 37.33 27.64 -50.92
N GLU A 382 36.87 28.79 -50.43
CA GLU A 382 37.22 30.11 -50.97
C GLU A 382 38.73 30.39 -50.89
N GLN A 383 39.42 29.90 -49.86
CA GLN A 383 40.88 30.01 -49.76
C GLN A 383 41.57 29.16 -50.84
N HIS A 384 41.13 27.93 -51.08
CA HIS A 384 41.66 27.08 -52.15
C HIS A 384 41.41 27.68 -53.53
N GLU A 385 40.20 28.21 -53.78
CA GLU A 385 39.84 28.85 -55.04
C GLU A 385 40.70 30.10 -55.31
N ARG A 386 40.90 30.95 -54.30
CA ARG A 386 41.81 32.11 -54.41
C ARG A 386 43.24 31.72 -54.76
N ILE A 387 43.79 30.70 -54.10
CA ILE A 387 45.14 30.22 -54.39
C ILE A 387 45.21 29.66 -55.83
N ALA A 388 44.20 28.91 -56.26
CA ALA A 388 44.14 28.38 -57.62
C ALA A 388 44.08 29.52 -58.67
N GLU A 389 43.29 30.56 -58.43
CA GLU A 389 43.22 31.76 -59.27
C GLU A 389 44.57 32.49 -59.33
N GLU A 390 45.25 32.68 -58.19
CA GLU A 390 46.58 33.28 -58.14
C GLU A 390 47.60 32.48 -58.96
N PHE A 391 47.58 31.15 -58.89
CA PHE A 391 48.44 30.30 -59.70
C PHE A 391 48.09 30.37 -61.19
N LEU A 392 46.81 30.38 -61.55
CA LEU A 392 46.36 30.53 -62.94
C LEU A 392 46.84 31.86 -63.54
N ILE A 393 46.67 32.96 -62.81
CA ILE A 393 47.15 34.29 -63.23
C ILE A 393 48.67 34.27 -63.43
N LYS A 394 49.41 33.64 -62.53
CA LYS A 394 50.87 33.52 -62.64
C LYS A 394 51.31 32.66 -63.83
N LEU A 395 50.62 31.54 -64.09
CA LEU A 395 50.88 30.66 -65.23
C LEU A 395 50.58 31.34 -66.57
N ASP A 396 49.47 32.09 -66.65
CA ASP A 396 49.08 32.85 -67.84
C ASP A 396 50.05 34.01 -68.12
N GLY A 397 50.55 34.67 -67.07
CA GLY A 397 51.64 35.65 -67.17
C GLY A 397 52.92 35.06 -67.75
N LEU A 398 53.36 33.90 -67.23
CA LEU A 398 54.54 33.19 -67.76
C LEU A 398 54.34 32.72 -69.21
N TYR A 399 53.14 32.26 -69.56
CA TYR A 399 52.80 31.89 -70.94
C TYR A 399 52.95 33.09 -71.88
N THR A 400 52.40 34.25 -71.49
CA THR A 400 52.45 35.48 -72.29
C THR A 400 53.87 36.00 -72.46
N GLU A 401 54.69 35.95 -71.40
CA GLU A 401 56.11 36.30 -71.46
C GLU A 401 56.88 35.38 -72.43
N GLU A 402 56.61 34.07 -72.37
CA GLU A 402 57.26 33.07 -73.23
C GLU A 402 56.87 33.25 -74.71
N GLU A 403 55.58 33.47 -74.98
CA GLU A 403 55.06 33.79 -76.32
C GLU A 403 55.74 35.04 -76.90
N GLN A 404 55.85 36.11 -76.10
CA GLN A 404 56.55 37.33 -76.50
C GLN A 404 58.04 37.09 -76.80
N GLN A 405 58.73 36.29 -75.98
CA GLN A 405 60.15 35.97 -76.23
C GLN A 405 60.32 35.13 -77.50
N ARG A 406 59.43 34.15 -77.76
CA ARG A 406 59.43 33.37 -79.01
C ARG A 406 59.17 34.26 -80.21
N ASP A 407 58.18 35.15 -80.13
CA ASP A 407 57.86 36.11 -81.20
C ASP A 407 59.05 37.02 -81.53
N LEU A 408 59.70 37.59 -80.51
CA LEU A 408 60.90 38.42 -80.68
C LEU A 408 62.04 37.61 -81.34
N PHE A 409 62.28 36.39 -80.86
CA PHE A 409 63.29 35.50 -81.45
C PHE A 409 63.02 35.21 -82.93
N PHE A 410 61.77 34.91 -83.30
CA PHE A 410 61.40 34.65 -84.69
C PHE A 410 61.44 35.90 -85.57
N GLN A 411 61.09 37.08 -85.02
CA GLN A 411 61.24 38.35 -85.72
C GLN A 411 62.70 38.63 -86.07
N ASP A 412 63.62 38.41 -85.12
CA ASP A 412 65.04 38.72 -85.28
C ASP A 412 65.80 37.68 -86.12
N HIS A 413 65.51 36.39 -85.90
CA HIS A 413 66.31 35.28 -86.44
C HIS A 413 65.56 34.38 -87.42
N GLY A 414 64.22 34.40 -87.44
CA GLY A 414 63.41 33.42 -88.18
C GLY A 414 63.69 33.36 -89.68
N ARG A 415 63.98 34.49 -90.33
CA ARG A 415 64.33 34.54 -91.77
C ARG A 415 65.62 33.81 -92.14
N TYR A 416 66.46 33.48 -91.16
CA TYR A 416 67.75 32.82 -91.36
C TYR A 416 67.73 31.35 -90.94
N ILE A 417 66.63 30.86 -90.37
CA ILE A 417 66.51 29.49 -89.85
C ILE A 417 65.55 28.71 -90.75
N PRO A 418 66.02 27.69 -91.49
CA PRO A 418 65.16 26.78 -92.22
C PRO A 418 64.17 26.08 -91.28
N ILE A 419 62.90 26.00 -91.68
CA ILE A 419 61.80 25.45 -90.86
C ILE A 419 62.04 23.98 -90.50
N ASP A 420 62.75 23.23 -91.35
CA ASP A 420 63.06 21.82 -91.18
C ASP A 420 64.22 21.53 -90.21
N LEU A 421 64.96 22.56 -89.76
CA LEU A 421 66.07 22.38 -88.81
C LEU A 421 65.58 21.90 -87.43
N CYS A 422 64.45 22.43 -86.97
CA CYS A 422 63.80 22.04 -85.71
C CYS A 422 62.29 22.29 -85.83
N PRO A 423 61.51 21.35 -86.40
CA PRO A 423 60.08 21.56 -86.62
C PRO A 423 59.26 22.01 -85.39
N PRO A 424 59.51 21.49 -84.17
CA PRO A 424 58.79 21.92 -82.97
C PRO A 424 59.08 23.36 -82.51
N ILE A 425 60.07 24.05 -83.10
CA ILE A 425 60.43 25.41 -82.69
C ILE A 425 59.27 26.40 -82.90
N GLN A 426 58.34 26.10 -83.80
CA GLN A 426 57.14 26.89 -84.09
C GLN A 426 55.92 26.52 -83.24
N ASP A 427 56.03 25.50 -82.38
CA ASP A 427 54.91 25.11 -81.51
C ASP A 427 54.57 26.25 -80.55
N LEU A 428 53.32 26.30 -80.10
CA LEU A 428 52.89 27.23 -79.08
C LEU A 428 53.58 26.93 -77.72
N PRO A 429 53.69 27.91 -76.83
CA PRO A 429 54.10 27.66 -75.45
C PRO A 429 53.20 26.63 -74.78
N ILE A 430 53.72 25.93 -73.77
CA ILE A 430 52.91 24.98 -72.98
C ILE A 430 51.94 25.77 -72.11
N ARG A 431 50.64 25.45 -72.18
CA ARG A 431 49.61 26.00 -71.29
C ARG A 431 49.26 25.01 -70.18
N TYR A 432 49.15 25.52 -68.96
CA TYR A 432 48.70 24.74 -67.79
C TYR A 432 47.30 25.20 -67.37
N GLU A 433 46.46 24.25 -66.96
CA GLU A 433 45.12 24.49 -66.43
C GLU A 433 44.98 23.89 -65.02
N ILE A 434 44.25 24.58 -64.14
CA ILE A 434 43.94 24.13 -62.78
C ILE A 434 42.43 23.99 -62.69
N ILE A 435 41.94 22.76 -62.49
CA ILE A 435 40.49 22.43 -62.52
C ILE A 435 40.12 21.72 -61.21
N PRO A 436 39.05 22.15 -60.51
CA PRO A 436 38.57 21.44 -59.33
C PRO A 436 38.04 20.05 -59.69
N GLN A 437 38.47 19.03 -58.94
CA GLN A 437 38.04 17.64 -59.17
C GLN A 437 36.63 17.35 -58.65
N ASN A 438 36.19 18.04 -57.59
CA ASN A 438 34.89 17.86 -56.96
C ASN A 438 34.25 19.21 -56.68
N ASN A 439 33.01 19.41 -57.12
CA ASN A 439 32.22 20.58 -56.74
C ASN A 439 31.50 20.31 -55.42
N SER A 440 31.85 21.06 -54.38
CA SER A 440 31.10 21.05 -53.12
C SER A 440 29.66 21.53 -53.38
N ARG A 441 28.69 20.78 -52.87
CA ARG A 441 27.26 21.14 -52.87
C ARG A 441 26.82 21.76 -51.55
N LEU A 442 27.75 22.22 -50.70
CA LEU A 442 27.40 22.83 -49.42
C LEU A 442 26.61 24.13 -49.63
N PRO A 443 25.57 24.39 -48.82
CA PRO A 443 24.85 25.65 -48.88
C PRO A 443 25.68 26.82 -48.32
N THR A 444 25.38 28.02 -48.78
CA THR A 444 25.92 29.26 -48.21
C THR A 444 25.00 29.72 -47.08
N ILE A 445 25.50 29.67 -45.86
CA ILE A 445 24.75 30.03 -44.65
C ILE A 445 24.52 31.53 -44.58
N SER A 446 23.34 31.95 -44.14
CA SER A 446 23.05 33.36 -43.90
C SER A 446 23.86 33.93 -42.72
N HIS A 447 24.30 35.19 -42.81
CA HIS A 447 25.01 35.83 -41.70
C HIS A 447 24.19 35.82 -40.40
N LYS A 448 22.86 35.94 -40.51
CA LYS A 448 21.95 35.89 -39.36
C LYS A 448 22.06 34.53 -38.63
N SER A 449 21.92 33.42 -39.36
CA SER A 449 22.01 32.07 -38.77
C SER A 449 23.41 31.76 -38.22
N LEU A 450 24.46 32.31 -38.83
CA LEU A 450 25.82 32.18 -38.31
C LEU A 450 25.99 32.90 -36.95
N THR A 451 25.51 34.14 -36.83
CA THR A 451 25.59 34.91 -35.58
C THR A 451 24.74 34.25 -34.49
N GLU A 452 23.52 33.82 -34.81
CA GLU A 452 22.64 33.11 -33.86
C GLU A 452 23.29 31.80 -33.36
N ALA A 453 23.89 31.00 -34.24
CA ALA A 453 24.59 29.77 -33.86
C ALA A 453 25.78 30.05 -32.92
N GLN A 454 26.57 31.10 -33.21
CA GLN A 454 27.69 31.51 -32.35
C GLN A 454 27.21 31.97 -30.98
N GLU A 455 26.16 32.79 -30.91
CA GLU A 455 25.60 33.26 -29.64
C GLU A 455 25.02 32.11 -28.80
N ASN A 456 24.35 31.14 -29.44
CA ASN A 456 23.76 30.00 -28.75
C ASN A 456 24.84 29.07 -28.16
N LEU A 457 25.93 28.83 -28.88
CA LEU A 457 27.05 28.01 -28.40
C LEU A 457 27.88 28.70 -27.31
N LEU A 458 27.78 30.02 -27.14
CA LEU A 458 28.42 30.77 -26.05
C LEU A 458 27.57 30.83 -24.77
N LYS A 459 26.27 30.58 -24.87
CA LYS A 459 25.33 30.58 -23.72
C LYS A 459 25.39 29.28 -22.92
N HIS A 460 25.99 28.24 -23.47
CA HIS A 460 26.26 26.95 -22.84
C HIS A 460 27.76 26.83 -22.56
#